data_AF-A0A6I9Q4J2-F1
#
_entry.id   AF-A0A6I9Q4J2-F1
#
_cell.length_a   1.000
_cell.length_b   1.000
_cell.length_c   1.000
_cell.angle_alpha   90.00
_cell.angle_beta   90.00
_cell.angle_gamma   90.00
#
_symmetry.space_group_name_H-M   'P 1'
#
loop_
_entity.id
_entity.type
_entity.pdbx_description
1 polymer ?
#
loop_
_entity_poly.entity_id
_entity_poly.type
_entity_poly.pdbx_seq_one_letter_code
_entity_poly.pdbx_strand_id
1 'polypeptide(L)'
;MYEYGVGCATDEEKSLMVKLFTNYNLKVRPALSPEDRVVVRVGMVLSSLVGLNMKNEEMSTVVVMNLEWTDYRLQWKPKEHDGINVMRIPAVKVWLPDMVLFNK
;
A
#
# COMPACT_ATOMS: atom_id res chain seq x y z
N MET A 1 -28.87 6.65 11.27
CA MET A 1 -28.38 7.85 10.57
C MET A 1 -26.86 7.82 10.67
N TYR A 2 -26.14 7.02 9.91
CA TYR A 2 -25.96 7.06 8.45
C TYR A 2 -26.10 5.66 7.82
N GLU A 3 -26.85 5.57 6.74
CA GLU A 3 -26.87 4.38 5.89
C GLU A 3 -25.54 4.29 5.14
N TYR A 4 -24.73 3.29 5.46
CA TYR A 4 -23.70 2.83 4.53
C TYR A 4 -24.42 2.13 3.39
N GLY A 5 -24.76 2.90 2.36
CA GLY A 5 -25.05 2.32 1.06
C GLY A 5 -23.86 1.46 0.66
N VAL A 6 -24.06 0.15 0.61
CA VAL A 6 -23.21 -0.79 -0.11
C VAL A 6 -23.38 -0.46 -1.59
N GLY A 7 -22.79 0.65 -2.00
CA GLY A 7 -22.73 1.06 -3.39
C GLY A 7 -21.78 0.11 -4.08
N CYS A 8 -22.30 -0.67 -5.02
CA CYS A 8 -21.53 -1.16 -6.16
C CYS A 8 -20.57 -0.04 -6.57
N ALA A 9 -19.27 -0.33 -6.69
CA ALA A 9 -18.25 0.67 -7.07
C ALA A 9 -18.85 1.56 -8.15
N THR A 10 -18.96 2.87 -7.85
CA THR A 10 -19.68 3.81 -8.72
C THR A 10 -19.09 3.71 -10.12
N ASP A 11 -19.88 3.92 -11.17
CA ASP A 11 -19.35 3.78 -12.54
C ASP A 11 -18.17 4.72 -12.78
N GLU A 12 -18.12 5.84 -12.05
CA GLU A 12 -16.97 6.74 -12.00
C GLU A 12 -15.73 6.12 -11.30
N GLU A 13 -15.90 5.39 -10.19
CA GLU A 13 -14.80 4.65 -9.55
C GLU A 13 -14.21 3.58 -10.47
N LYS A 14 -15.07 2.87 -11.22
CA LYS A 14 -14.64 1.90 -12.24
C LYS A 14 -13.89 2.59 -13.39
N SER A 15 -14.42 3.71 -13.89
CA SER A 15 -13.82 4.52 -14.94
C SER A 15 -12.43 5.02 -14.53
N LEU A 16 -12.32 5.59 -13.32
CA LEU A 16 -11.05 6.05 -12.75
C LEU A 16 -10.06 4.89 -12.57
N MET A 17 -10.51 3.72 -12.10
CA MET A 17 -9.67 2.54 -11.99
C MET A 17 -9.12 2.12 -13.35
N VAL A 18 -9.94 2.06 -14.40
CA VAL A 18 -9.47 1.75 -15.75
C VAL A 18 -8.47 2.80 -16.23
N LYS A 19 -8.77 4.09 -16.03
CA LYS A 19 -7.89 5.20 -16.42
C LYS A 19 -6.51 5.14 -15.77
N LEU A 20 -6.44 4.89 -14.46
CA LEU A 20 -5.17 4.81 -13.72
C LEU A 20 -4.35 3.58 -14.10
N PHE A 21 -4.99 2.44 -14.41
CA PHE A 21 -4.30 1.17 -14.60
C PHE A 21 -4.02 0.79 -16.06
N THR A 22 -4.59 1.48 -17.05
CA THR A 22 -4.44 1.13 -18.49
C THR A 22 -2.99 0.96 -18.93
N ASN A 23 -2.04 1.73 -18.38
CA ASN A 23 -0.61 1.62 -18.70
C ASN A 23 0.26 1.50 -17.43
N TYR A 24 -0.33 1.04 -16.34
CA TYR A 24 0.40 0.92 -15.09
C TYR A 24 1.24 -0.36 -15.08
N ASN A 25 2.57 -0.21 -15.00
CA ASN A 25 3.47 -1.33 -14.85
C ASN A 25 3.97 -1.43 -13.40
N LEU A 26 3.44 -2.41 -12.67
CA LEU A 26 3.78 -2.67 -11.27
C LEU A 26 5.24 -3.08 -11.05
N LYS A 27 5.93 -3.58 -12.09
CA LYS A 27 7.35 -3.97 -11.98
C LYS A 27 8.29 -2.76 -12.04
N VAL A 28 7.78 -1.60 -12.43
CA VAL A 28 8.57 -0.37 -12.56
C VAL A 28 8.43 0.46 -11.30
N ARG A 29 9.57 0.77 -10.68
CA ARG A 29 9.69 1.63 -9.49
C ARG A 29 9.07 3.01 -9.77
N PRO A 30 8.22 3.55 -8.88
CA PRO A 30 7.53 4.81 -9.09
C PRO A 30 8.42 6.02 -8.79
N ALA A 31 9.43 6.23 -9.62
CA ALA A 31 10.33 7.38 -9.57
C ALA A 31 10.28 8.12 -10.91
N LEU A 32 10.35 9.47 -10.87
CA LEU A 32 10.28 10.30 -12.08
C LEU A 32 11.56 10.16 -12.91
N SER A 33 12.70 10.20 -12.23
CA SER A 33 14.02 9.97 -12.82
C SER A 33 14.71 8.74 -12.20
N PRO A 34 15.65 8.09 -12.91
CA PRO A 34 16.43 6.98 -12.37
C PRO A 34 17.16 7.31 -11.06
N GLU A 35 17.59 8.55 -10.89
CA GLU A 35 18.34 9.06 -9.73
C GLU A 35 17.46 9.34 -8.51
N ASP A 36 16.15 9.53 -8.71
CA ASP A 36 15.22 9.83 -7.63
C ASP A 36 15.04 8.62 -6.71
N ARG A 37 14.63 8.86 -5.47
CA ARG A 37 14.35 7.81 -4.47
C ARG A 37 12.86 7.70 -4.20
N VAL A 38 12.38 6.48 -3.98
CA VAL A 38 11.05 6.25 -3.41
C VAL A 38 11.21 6.12 -1.90
N VAL A 39 10.64 7.06 -1.16
CA VAL A 39 10.66 7.01 0.31
C VAL A 39 9.55 6.08 0.77
N VAL A 40 9.93 4.98 1.43
CA VAL A 40 9.01 4.05 2.09
C VAL A 40 9.03 4.34 3.58
N ARG A 41 7.90 4.82 4.11
CA ARG A 41 7.69 4.96 5.55
C ARG A 41 7.21 3.63 6.09
N VAL A 42 7.93 3.12 7.10
CA VAL A 42 7.63 1.85 7.76
C VAL A 42 7.20 2.15 9.18
N GLY A 43 5.95 1.85 9.49
CA GLY A 43 5.44 1.77 10.86
C GLY A 43 5.41 0.31 11.30
N MET A 44 5.80 0.05 12.54
CA MET A 44 5.73 -1.29 13.13
C MET A 44 5.01 -1.21 14.46
N VAL A 45 4.09 -2.13 14.68
CA VAL A 45 3.42 -2.33 15.96
C VAL A 45 3.69 -3.76 16.40
N LEU A 46 4.40 -3.93 17.51
CA LEU A 46 4.55 -5.22 18.16
C LEU A 46 3.17 -5.64 18.70
N SER A 47 2.61 -6.69 18.10
CA SER A 47 1.29 -7.21 18.46
C SER A 47 1.38 -8.20 19.63
N SER A 48 2.39 -9.08 19.59
CA SER A 48 2.57 -10.08 20.64
C SER A 48 4.02 -10.58 20.73
N LEU A 49 4.44 -10.89 21.96
CA LEU A 49 5.61 -11.72 22.25
C LEU A 49 5.14 -13.17 22.40
N VAL A 50 5.44 -14.00 21.40
CA VAL A 50 4.97 -15.40 21.34
C VAL A 50 5.80 -16.29 22.26
N GLY A 51 7.12 -16.06 22.31
CA GLY A 51 8.00 -16.86 23.14
C GLY A 51 9.44 -16.38 23.13
N LEU A 52 10.18 -16.80 24.15
CA LEU A 52 11.61 -16.57 24.30
C LEU A 52 12.30 -17.89 24.67
N ASN A 53 13.21 -18.32 23.81
CA ASN A 53 14.11 -19.43 24.07
C ASN A 53 15.49 -18.88 24.41
N MET A 54 15.75 -18.70 25.71
CA MET A 54 17.02 -18.13 26.18
C MET A 54 18.23 -19.00 25.84
N LYS A 55 18.07 -20.33 25.76
CA LYS A 55 19.18 -21.24 25.46
C LYS A 55 19.67 -21.11 24.02
N ASN A 56 18.73 -20.86 23.10
CA ASN A 56 19.03 -20.71 21.67
C ASN A 56 19.04 -19.24 21.24
N GLU A 57 18.90 -18.30 22.18
CA GLU A 57 18.84 -16.85 21.95
C GLU A 57 17.76 -16.44 20.93
N GLU A 58 16.64 -17.17 20.90
CA GLU A 58 15.58 -16.97 19.93
C GLU A 58 14.36 -16.29 20.56
N MET A 59 13.87 -15.22 19.93
CA MET A 59 12.63 -14.55 20.29
C MET A 59 11.63 -14.62 19.14
N SER A 60 10.45 -15.17 19.41
CA SER A 60 9.35 -15.22 18.44
C SER A 60 8.34 -14.12 18.75
N THR A 61 8.05 -13.26 17.77
CA THR A 61 7.10 -12.15 17.92
C THR A 61 6.15 -12.07 16.73
N VAL A 62 4.99 -11.46 16.93
CA VAL A 62 4.08 -11.06 15.87
C VAL A 62 4.13 -9.54 15.76
N VAL A 63 4.45 -9.04 14.57
CA VAL A 63 4.51 -7.61 14.28
C VAL A 63 3.53 -7.29 13.16
N VAL A 64 2.75 -6.23 13.35
CA VAL A 64 1.95 -5.62 12.28
C VAL A 64 2.79 -4.52 11.64
N MET A 65 3.02 -4.65 10.33
CA MET A 65 3.74 -3.66 9.53
C MET A 65 2.77 -2.78 8.76
N ASN A 66 2.99 -1.48 8.83
CA ASN A 66 2.31 -0.47 8.02
C ASN A 66 3.33 0.14 7.06
N LEU A 67 3.09 -0.02 5.76
CA LEU A 67 3.95 0.53 4.72
C LEU A 67 3.23 1.66 4.00
N GLU A 68 3.92 2.78 3.84
CA GLU A 68 3.39 3.94 3.15
C GLU A 68 4.42 4.48 2.16
N TRP A 69 4.00 4.68 0.91
CA TRP A 69 4.80 5.28 -0.15
C TRP A 69 3.88 6.08 -1.08
N THR A 70 4.47 6.86 -1.97
CA THR A 70 3.73 7.65 -2.98
C THR A 70 4.09 7.16 -4.38
N ASP A 71 3.07 6.87 -5.18
CA ASP A 71 3.21 6.58 -6.62
C ASP A 71 2.58 7.71 -7.42
N TYR A 72 3.39 8.50 -8.13
CA TYR A 72 2.92 9.66 -8.89
C TYR A 72 1.96 9.27 -10.03
N ARG A 73 2.02 8.03 -10.50
CA ARG A 73 1.18 7.52 -11.61
C ARG A 73 -0.26 7.23 -11.18
N LEU A 74 -0.47 7.05 -9.86
CA LEU A 74 -1.77 6.75 -9.26
C LEU A 74 -2.41 7.99 -8.61
N GLN A 75 -2.11 9.18 -9.14
CA GLN A 75 -2.66 10.44 -8.66
C GLN A 75 -3.82 10.90 -9.54
N TRP A 76 -4.84 11.50 -8.93
CA TRP A 76 -5.95 12.13 -9.62
C TRP A 76 -6.47 13.32 -8.83
N LYS A 77 -7.31 14.13 -9.49
CA LYS A 77 -8.03 15.23 -8.84
C LYS A 77 -9.44 14.76 -8.47
N PRO A 78 -9.83 14.71 -7.19
CA PRO A 78 -11.15 14.24 -6.78
C PRO A 78 -12.31 14.98 -7.44
N LYS A 79 -12.16 16.29 -7.69
CA LYS A 79 -13.18 17.12 -8.36
C LYS A 79 -13.53 16.68 -9.79
N GLU A 80 -12.63 15.95 -10.45
CA GLU A 80 -12.83 15.44 -11.81
C GLU A 80 -13.47 14.04 -11.82
N HIS A 81 -13.69 13.44 -10.63
CA HIS A 81 -14.06 12.05 -10.45
C HIS A 81 -15.03 11.89 -9.26
N ASP A 82 -16.17 12.60 -9.28
CA ASP A 82 -17.24 12.54 -8.26
C ASP A 82 -16.79 12.69 -6.79
N GLY A 83 -15.69 13.40 -6.56
CA GLY A 83 -15.16 13.59 -5.21
C GLY A 83 -14.52 12.34 -4.60
N ILE A 84 -14.16 11.35 -5.42
CA ILE A 84 -13.43 10.16 -4.96
C ILE A 84 -12.07 10.61 -4.44
N ASN A 85 -11.85 10.52 -3.14
CA ASN A 85 -10.57 10.88 -2.49
C ASN A 85 -9.70 9.65 -2.20
N VAL A 86 -10.33 8.48 -2.08
CA VAL A 86 -9.66 7.23 -1.72
C VAL A 86 -10.24 6.11 -2.57
N MET A 87 -9.35 5.34 -3.20
CA MET A 87 -9.70 4.10 -3.89
C MET A 87 -8.94 2.95 -3.23
N ARG A 88 -9.63 1.86 -2.93
CA ARG A 88 -9.04 0.68 -2.29
C ARG A 88 -8.73 -0.38 -3.35
N ILE A 89 -7.46 -0.77 -3.42
CA ILE A 89 -6.96 -1.70 -4.44
C ILE A 89 -6.14 -2.78 -3.75
N PRO A 90 -6.24 -4.06 -4.17
CA PRO A 90 -5.34 -5.10 -3.69
C PRO A 90 -3.87 -4.71 -3.91
N ALA A 91 -3.05 -4.82 -2.86
CA ALA A 91 -1.63 -4.48 -2.88
C ALA A 91 -0.87 -5.15 -4.04
N VAL A 92 -1.24 -6.40 -4.38
CA VAL A 92 -0.63 -7.18 -5.48
C VAL A 92 -0.79 -6.57 -6.87
N LYS A 93 -1.64 -5.55 -7.04
CA LYS A 93 -1.86 -4.85 -8.31
C LYS A 93 -1.02 -3.58 -8.47
N VAL A 94 -0.36 -3.13 -7.41
CA VAL A 94 0.49 -1.93 -7.42
C VAL A 94 1.96 -2.32 -7.22
N TRP A 95 2.88 -1.41 -7.53
CA TRP A 95 4.28 -1.58 -7.15
C TRP A 95 4.38 -1.71 -5.64
N LEU A 96 5.09 -2.74 -5.18
CA LEU A 96 5.36 -3.00 -3.78
C LEU A 96 6.87 -2.94 -3.54
N PRO A 97 7.34 -2.26 -2.48
CA PRO A 97 8.74 -2.31 -2.10
C PRO A 97 9.10 -3.70 -1.60
N ASP A 98 10.23 -4.23 -2.05
CA ASP A 98 10.79 -5.47 -1.51
C ASP A 98 11.38 -5.21 -0.12
N MET A 99 10.95 -5.99 0.88
CA MET A 99 11.41 -5.89 2.26
C MET A 99 11.87 -7.24 2.77
N VAL A 100 13.03 -7.26 3.40
CA VAL A 100 13.61 -8.45 4.03
C VAL A 100 14.00 -8.09 5.45
N LEU A 101 13.58 -8.91 6.41
CA LEU A 101 14.09 -8.84 7.78
C LEU A 101 15.42 -9.57 7.84
N PHE A 102 16.51 -8.81 8.02
CA PHE A 102 17.79 -9.40 8.36
C PHE A 102 17.92 -9.46 9.87
N ASN A 103 17.98 -10.68 10.41
CA ASN A 103 18.39 -10.95 11.78
C ASN A 103 19.64 -11.84 11.73
N LYS A 104 20.65 -11.54 12.55
CA LYS A 104 21.85 -12.38 12.72
C LYS A 104 21.81 -13.03 14.08
#